data_AF-A0A0M9G6B3-F1
#
_entry.id   AF-A0A0M9G6B3-F1
#
_cell.length_a   1.000
_cell.length_b   1.000
_cell.length_c   1.000
_cell.angle_alpha   90.00
_cell.angle_beta   90.00
_cell.angle_gamma   90.00
#
_symmetry.space_group_name_H-M   'P 1'
#
loop_
_entity.id
_entity.type
_entity.pdbx_description
1 polymer ?
#
loop_
_entity_poly.entity_id
_entity_poly.type
_entity_poly.pdbx_seq_one_letter_code
_entity_poly.pdbx_strand_id
1 'polypeptide(L)'
;MEPHNTSTMMGGLNHMGPNSSSAQFLPKISSSLETIRLTYGALLRLCLHSTAYYGSRGFLEERVFGRKGAMAVSEREAMRYVLSMSAEIGVSVLIMPVRYLAASTTPRFMLDYMFTRWSDLLAVVDRFSPGAYASYALYAFASSGAEWNFDFFTWQVPSVILTLGKLFLRRRRTGAARCRTKRVMGVLLAQILLRAYMSTFSVMIPEQGSEAIEAMVVTVLEGMATSYLGRHTWPFPWEELKPSSSSNTTDSSTAMASEVTDTPPRVASGSGSQKSDELD
;
A
#
# COMPACT_ATOMS: atom_id res chain seq x y z
N MET A 1 51.52 -59.31 -9.23
CA MET A 1 50.08 -59.59 -9.20
C MET A 1 49.50 -58.82 -8.02
N GLU A 2 48.91 -57.67 -8.31
CA GLU A 2 48.06 -56.94 -7.37
C GLU A 2 46.73 -57.69 -7.19
N PRO A 3 46.12 -57.65 -6.01
CA PRO A 3 44.69 -57.81 -5.90
C PRO A 3 44.01 -56.45 -5.72
N HIS A 4 43.23 -56.08 -6.74
CA HIS A 4 42.17 -55.07 -6.64
C HIS A 4 41.16 -55.48 -5.56
N ASN A 5 40.88 -54.59 -4.60
CA ASN A 5 39.71 -54.67 -3.75
C ASN A 5 38.80 -53.45 -4.01
N THR A 6 37.78 -53.69 -4.81
CA THR A 6 36.55 -52.90 -4.90
C THR A 6 35.57 -53.41 -3.85
N SER A 7 35.21 -52.58 -2.87
CA SER A 7 33.88 -52.63 -2.25
C SER A 7 33.52 -51.25 -1.68
N THR A 8 32.73 -50.50 -2.43
CA THR A 8 31.32 -50.22 -2.11
C THR A 8 31.16 -49.23 -0.95
N MET A 9 31.07 -47.96 -1.34
CA MET A 9 30.42 -46.92 -0.56
C MET A 9 28.98 -47.36 -0.23
N MET A 10 28.68 -47.52 1.06
CA MET A 10 27.32 -47.51 1.58
C MET A 10 27.24 -46.35 2.55
N GLY A 11 26.32 -45.44 2.22
CA GLY A 11 26.16 -44.15 2.88
C GLY A 11 25.83 -44.29 4.36
N GLY A 12 26.56 -43.53 5.17
CA GLY A 12 26.19 -43.24 6.55
C GLY A 12 24.93 -42.38 6.57
N LEU A 13 23.76 -43.02 6.63
CA LEU A 13 22.56 -42.46 7.23
C LEU A 13 22.78 -42.39 8.74
N ASN A 14 23.61 -41.41 9.16
CA ASN A 14 23.77 -41.09 10.56
C ASN A 14 22.52 -40.34 11.03
N HIS A 15 21.75 -41.02 11.88
CA HIS A 15 20.86 -40.49 12.91
C HIS A 15 20.63 -38.97 12.89
N MET A 16 19.53 -38.55 12.23
CA MET A 16 18.88 -37.28 12.56
C MET A 16 18.16 -37.44 13.91
N GLY A 17 18.75 -36.87 14.95
CA GLY A 17 18.04 -36.65 16.22
C GLY A 17 16.97 -35.56 16.06
N PRO A 18 15.95 -35.52 16.94
CA PRO A 18 14.80 -34.61 16.84
C PRO A 18 15.13 -33.11 17.05
N ASN A 19 16.42 -32.73 17.09
CA ASN A 19 16.90 -31.38 17.37
C ASN A 19 17.77 -30.79 16.25
N SER A 20 17.85 -31.42 15.06
CA SER A 20 18.49 -30.77 13.90
C SER A 20 17.57 -29.66 13.38
N SER A 21 17.80 -28.43 13.84
CA SER A 21 17.07 -27.27 13.34
C SER A 21 17.22 -27.21 11.81
N SER A 22 16.09 -27.06 11.13
CA SER A 22 15.97 -26.93 9.67
C SER A 22 16.86 -25.82 9.06
N ALA A 23 17.47 -24.98 9.91
CA ALA A 23 18.52 -24.03 9.58
C ALA A 23 19.77 -24.65 8.94
N GLN A 24 20.10 -25.93 9.18
CA GLN A 24 21.29 -26.56 8.58
C GLN A 24 21.17 -26.76 7.06
N PHE A 25 19.96 -26.77 6.50
CA PHE A 25 19.71 -26.98 5.07
C PHE A 25 19.58 -25.68 4.27
N LEU A 26 19.64 -24.52 4.94
CA LEU A 26 19.44 -23.23 4.31
C LEU A 26 20.76 -22.62 3.84
N PRO A 27 20.76 -21.91 2.69
CA PRO A 27 21.98 -21.31 2.15
C PRO A 27 22.52 -20.25 3.12
N LYS A 28 23.85 -20.22 3.28
CA LYS A 28 24.52 -19.11 3.97
C LYS A 28 24.37 -17.84 3.14
N ILE A 29 23.87 -16.78 3.74
CA ILE A 29 23.63 -15.49 3.08
C ILE A 29 24.48 -14.38 3.70
N SER A 30 24.78 -13.36 2.91
CA SER A 30 25.24 -12.06 3.42
C SER A 30 24.02 -11.16 3.62
N SER A 31 23.72 -10.80 4.87
CA SER A 31 22.54 -10.01 5.23
C SER A 31 22.52 -8.64 4.53
N SER A 32 23.67 -7.98 4.38
CA SER A 32 23.78 -6.69 3.69
C SER A 32 23.45 -6.79 2.19
N LEU A 33 23.93 -7.85 1.52
CA LEU A 33 23.65 -8.08 0.11
C LEU A 33 22.17 -8.38 -0.12
N GLU A 34 21.59 -9.23 0.73
CA GLU A 34 20.17 -9.57 0.69
C GLU A 34 19.27 -8.37 0.99
N THR A 35 19.67 -7.52 1.92
CA THR A 35 18.97 -6.25 2.20
C THR A 35 18.88 -5.38 0.94
N ILE A 36 19.99 -5.21 0.22
CA ILE A 36 20.03 -4.42 -1.02
C ILE A 36 19.14 -5.07 -2.10
N ARG A 37 19.27 -6.39 -2.28
CA ARG A 37 18.49 -7.15 -3.27
C ARG A 37 16.99 -7.04 -3.01
N LEU A 38 16.56 -7.26 -1.78
CA LEU A 38 15.16 -7.20 -1.37
C LEU A 38 14.61 -5.77 -1.46
N THR A 39 15.41 -4.75 -1.13
CA THR A 39 15.01 -3.34 -1.30
C THR A 39 14.80 -3.02 -2.77
N TYR A 40 15.74 -3.40 -3.63
CA TYR A 40 15.61 -3.25 -5.08
C TYR A 40 14.35 -3.96 -5.60
N GLY A 41 14.16 -5.22 -5.23
CA GLY A 41 12.99 -6.00 -5.63
C GLY A 41 11.68 -5.41 -5.13
N ALA A 42 11.64 -4.83 -3.93
CA ALA A 42 10.46 -4.15 -3.39
C ALA A 42 10.09 -2.90 -4.22
N LEU A 43 11.07 -2.06 -4.54
CA LEU A 43 10.86 -0.87 -5.37
C LEU A 43 10.47 -1.22 -6.81
N LEU A 44 11.12 -2.22 -7.39
CA LEU A 44 10.82 -2.68 -8.74
C LEU A 44 9.40 -3.23 -8.85
N ARG A 45 8.99 -4.08 -7.90
CA ARG A 45 7.61 -4.60 -7.83
C ARG A 45 6.59 -3.49 -7.63
N LEU A 46 6.90 -2.49 -6.79
CA LEU A 46 6.04 -1.31 -6.63
C LEU A 46 5.83 -0.58 -7.96
N CYS A 47 6.90 -0.34 -8.73
CA CYS A 47 6.82 0.29 -10.04
C CYS A 47 6.03 -0.57 -11.04
N LEU A 48 6.34 -1.85 -11.16
CA LEU A 48 5.66 -2.78 -12.07
C LEU A 48 4.17 -2.90 -11.75
N HIS A 49 3.82 -3.09 -10.48
CA HIS A 49 2.44 -3.16 -10.04
C HIS A 49 1.70 -1.86 -10.33
N SER A 50 2.31 -0.71 -10.02
CA SER A 50 1.70 0.59 -10.27
C SER A 50 1.47 0.81 -11.77
N THR A 51 2.47 0.55 -12.61
CA THR A 51 2.34 0.70 -14.07
C THR A 51 1.29 -0.25 -14.63
N ALA A 52 1.28 -1.52 -14.23
CA ALA A 52 0.30 -2.48 -14.72
C ALA A 52 -1.13 -2.11 -14.29
N TYR A 53 -1.35 -1.81 -13.01
CA TYR A 53 -2.67 -1.51 -12.47
C TYR A 53 -3.21 -0.15 -12.98
N TYR A 54 -2.46 0.94 -12.79
CA TYR A 54 -2.92 2.26 -13.19
C TYR A 54 -2.85 2.45 -14.71
N GLY A 55 -1.88 1.85 -15.39
CA GLY A 55 -1.81 1.88 -16.85
C GLY A 55 -3.00 1.19 -17.51
N SER A 56 -3.32 -0.04 -17.08
CA SER A 56 -4.48 -0.77 -17.61
C SER A 56 -5.80 -0.07 -17.28
N ARG A 57 -5.97 0.40 -16.03
CA ARG A 57 -7.17 1.14 -15.63
C ARG A 57 -7.35 2.43 -16.44
N GLY A 58 -6.31 3.23 -16.58
CA GLY A 58 -6.34 4.47 -17.36
C GLY A 58 -6.64 4.21 -18.84
N PHE A 59 -6.01 3.18 -19.41
CA PHE A 59 -6.26 2.76 -20.78
C PHE A 59 -7.71 2.32 -21.00
N LEU A 60 -8.27 1.47 -20.12
CA LEU A 60 -9.65 1.01 -20.22
C LEU A 60 -10.64 2.18 -20.06
N GLU A 61 -10.45 3.02 -19.04
CA GLU A 61 -11.32 4.19 -18.80
C GLU A 61 -11.35 5.16 -20.00
N GLU A 62 -10.21 5.38 -20.65
CA GLU A 62 -10.12 6.32 -21.78
C GLU A 62 -10.53 5.69 -23.12
N ARG A 63 -10.07 4.47 -23.42
CA ARG A 63 -10.28 3.82 -24.73
C ARG A 63 -11.57 3.03 -24.83
N VAL A 64 -12.00 2.39 -23.74
CA VAL A 64 -13.21 1.55 -23.73
C VAL A 64 -14.41 2.36 -23.25
N PHE A 65 -14.26 3.13 -22.16
CA PHE A 65 -15.35 3.91 -21.58
C PHE A 65 -15.42 5.37 -22.07
N GLY A 66 -14.52 5.78 -22.98
CA GLY A 66 -14.56 7.10 -23.63
C GLY A 66 -14.30 8.30 -22.70
N ARG A 67 -13.77 8.08 -21.49
CA ARG A 67 -13.50 9.16 -20.52
C ARG A 67 -12.18 9.84 -20.88
N LYS A 68 -12.25 10.89 -21.69
CA LYS A 68 -11.08 11.68 -22.10
C LYS A 68 -10.28 12.18 -20.89
N GLY A 69 -8.97 12.00 -20.92
CA GLY A 69 -8.08 12.41 -19.83
C GLY A 69 -8.00 11.44 -18.65
N ALA A 70 -8.69 10.29 -18.69
CA ALA A 70 -8.59 9.28 -17.65
C ALA A 70 -7.18 8.69 -17.52
N MET A 71 -6.41 8.59 -18.61
CA MET A 71 -5.01 8.15 -18.54
C MET A 71 -4.15 9.12 -17.74
N ALA A 72 -4.29 10.43 -17.96
CA ALA A 72 -3.55 11.45 -17.21
C ALA A 72 -3.93 11.49 -15.72
N VAL A 73 -5.20 11.24 -15.40
CA VAL A 73 -5.64 11.09 -14.00
C VAL A 73 -5.01 9.84 -13.38
N SER A 74 -5.03 8.71 -14.10
CA SER A 74 -4.47 7.45 -13.61
C SER A 74 -2.96 7.53 -13.40
N GLU A 75 -2.23 8.21 -14.28
CA GLU A 75 -0.79 8.46 -14.13
C GLU A 75 -0.49 9.24 -12.84
N ARG A 76 -1.26 10.30 -12.55
CA ARG A 76 -1.10 11.07 -11.30
C ARG A 76 -1.41 10.23 -10.06
N GLU A 77 -2.44 9.39 -10.13
CA GLU A 77 -2.75 8.45 -9.06
C GLU A 77 -1.62 7.43 -8.85
N ALA A 78 -1.00 6.96 -9.94
CA ALA A 78 0.16 6.06 -9.92
C ALA A 78 1.36 6.74 -9.25
N MET A 79 1.72 7.95 -9.67
CA MET A 79 2.84 8.70 -9.08
C MET A 79 2.63 8.95 -7.59
N ARG A 80 1.41 9.35 -7.20
CA ARG A 80 1.05 9.56 -5.79
C ARG A 80 1.24 8.27 -4.98
N TYR A 81 0.76 7.15 -5.51
CA TYR A 81 0.88 5.86 -4.87
C TYR A 81 2.35 5.44 -4.73
N VAL A 82 3.12 5.51 -5.82
CA VAL A 82 4.54 5.15 -5.83
C VAL A 82 5.32 6.01 -4.83
N LEU A 83 5.15 7.33 -4.82
CA LEU A 83 5.88 8.18 -3.87
C LEU A 83 5.50 7.92 -2.42
N SER A 84 4.21 7.71 -2.15
CA SER A 84 3.72 7.39 -0.80
C SER A 84 4.29 6.08 -0.26
N MET A 85 4.38 5.06 -1.12
CA MET A 85 4.91 3.74 -0.78
C MET A 85 6.45 3.74 -0.76
N SER A 86 7.11 4.42 -1.69
CA SER A 86 8.57 4.55 -1.69
C SER A 86 9.08 5.28 -0.45
N ALA A 87 8.36 6.29 0.04
CA ALA A 87 8.67 6.94 1.31
C ALA A 87 8.54 5.97 2.50
N GLU A 88 7.54 5.09 2.48
CA GLU A 88 7.34 4.07 3.51
C GLU A 88 8.44 3.01 3.48
N ILE A 89 8.77 2.49 2.30
CA ILE A 89 9.89 1.55 2.11
C ILE A 89 11.19 2.21 2.57
N GLY A 90 11.49 3.43 2.09
CA GLY A 90 12.74 4.12 2.38
C GLY A 90 12.95 4.39 3.88
N VAL A 91 11.94 4.93 4.58
CA VAL A 91 12.04 5.18 6.03
C VAL A 91 12.13 3.88 6.82
N SER A 92 11.36 2.86 6.44
CA SER A 92 11.37 1.59 7.16
C SER A 92 12.67 0.83 6.96
N VAL A 93 13.26 0.88 5.75
CA VAL A 93 14.60 0.32 5.47
C VAL A 93 15.70 1.08 6.21
N LEU A 94 15.58 2.40 6.35
CA LEU A 94 16.57 3.21 7.10
C LEU A 94 16.59 2.84 8.60
N ILE A 95 15.42 2.60 9.20
CA ILE A 95 15.30 2.38 10.65
C ILE A 95 15.42 0.89 11.01
N MET A 96 14.75 -0.01 10.27
CA MET A 96 14.70 -1.45 10.58
C MET A 96 14.80 -2.31 9.29
N PRO A 97 15.93 -2.27 8.57
CA PRO A 97 16.07 -2.87 7.24
C PRO A 97 15.73 -4.37 7.22
N VAL A 98 16.32 -5.12 8.14
CA VAL A 98 16.25 -6.58 8.14
C VAL A 98 14.83 -7.07 8.40
N ARG A 99 14.24 -6.65 9.52
CA ARG A 99 12.90 -7.06 9.92
C ARG A 99 11.81 -6.54 8.98
N TYR A 100 11.94 -5.29 8.52
CA TYR A 100 11.00 -4.72 7.56
C TYR A 100 11.00 -5.47 6.24
N LEU A 101 12.17 -5.76 5.65
CA LEU A 101 12.24 -6.45 4.36
C LEU A 101 11.83 -7.92 4.47
N ALA A 102 12.13 -8.56 5.60
CA ALA A 102 11.65 -9.91 5.88
C ALA A 102 10.11 -9.94 5.89
N ALA A 103 9.46 -9.07 6.66
CA ALA A 103 7.99 -9.03 6.75
C ALA A 103 7.29 -8.52 5.47
N SER A 104 7.81 -7.46 4.85
CA SER A 104 7.19 -6.87 3.64
C SER A 104 7.37 -7.75 2.39
N THR A 105 8.32 -8.68 2.40
CA THR A 105 8.51 -9.63 1.29
C THR A 105 7.80 -10.96 1.51
N THR A 106 7.28 -11.25 2.72
CA THR A 106 6.46 -12.43 3.02
C THR A 106 5.32 -12.67 2.02
N PRO A 107 4.53 -11.65 1.60
CA PRO A 107 3.51 -11.84 0.57
C PRO A 107 4.05 -12.50 -0.72
N ARG A 108 5.22 -12.06 -1.18
CA ARG A 108 5.84 -12.58 -2.40
C ARG A 108 6.36 -13.98 -2.23
N PHE A 109 6.93 -14.29 -1.06
CA PHE A 109 7.35 -15.64 -0.70
C PHE A 109 6.14 -16.59 -0.65
N MET A 110 5.03 -16.17 -0.04
CA MET A 110 3.79 -16.95 -0.01
C MET A 110 3.20 -17.16 -1.41
N LEU A 111 3.19 -16.13 -2.25
CA LEU A 111 2.74 -16.28 -3.65
C LEU A 111 3.63 -17.23 -4.45
N ASP A 112 4.94 -17.24 -4.19
CA ASP A 112 5.87 -18.21 -4.81
C ASP A 112 5.54 -19.64 -4.39
N TYR A 113 5.36 -19.83 -3.08
CA TYR A 113 5.00 -21.11 -2.48
C TYR A 113 3.67 -21.64 -3.05
N MET A 114 2.67 -20.77 -3.22
CA MET A 114 1.35 -21.14 -3.74
C MET A 114 1.29 -21.26 -5.27
N PHE A 115 2.10 -20.50 -6.01
CA PHE A 115 2.04 -20.39 -7.47
C PHE A 115 3.42 -20.48 -8.12
N THR A 116 4.05 -21.66 -8.01
CA THR A 116 5.41 -21.95 -8.49
C THR A 116 5.73 -21.46 -9.90
N ARG A 117 4.79 -21.52 -10.86
CA ARG A 117 5.04 -21.13 -12.27
C ARG A 117 5.05 -19.63 -12.56
N TRP A 118 4.39 -18.81 -11.75
CA TRP A 118 4.41 -17.35 -11.93
C TRP A 118 5.69 -16.73 -11.36
N SER A 119 6.33 -17.44 -10.43
CA SER A 119 7.51 -16.96 -9.75
C SER A 119 8.75 -16.91 -10.62
N ASP A 120 8.95 -17.87 -11.53
CA ASP A 120 10.17 -17.96 -12.33
C ASP A 120 10.44 -16.70 -13.15
N LEU A 121 9.40 -16.12 -13.76
CA LEU A 121 9.51 -14.91 -14.56
C LEU A 121 9.75 -13.66 -13.70
N LEU A 122 9.09 -13.58 -12.53
CA LEU A 122 9.30 -12.50 -11.57
C LEU A 122 10.67 -12.59 -10.89
N ALA A 123 11.15 -13.80 -10.59
CA ALA A 123 12.45 -14.08 -9.99
C ALA A 123 13.62 -13.67 -10.88
N VAL A 124 13.47 -13.74 -12.22
CA VAL A 124 14.46 -13.19 -13.16
C VAL A 124 14.57 -11.66 -13.02
N VAL A 125 13.45 -11.00 -12.71
CA VAL A 125 13.32 -9.53 -12.69
C VAL A 125 13.67 -8.94 -11.33
N ASP A 126 13.13 -9.49 -10.24
CA ASP A 126 13.35 -9.02 -8.86
C ASP A 126 14.50 -9.75 -8.14
N ARG A 127 15.12 -10.75 -8.80
CA ARG A 127 16.20 -11.62 -8.28
C ARG A 127 15.83 -12.34 -6.99
N PHE A 128 14.54 -12.51 -6.70
CA PHE A 128 14.07 -13.17 -5.50
C PHE A 128 14.45 -14.66 -5.50
N SER A 129 14.89 -15.16 -4.35
CA SER A 129 15.18 -16.58 -4.13
C SER A 129 14.54 -17.04 -2.82
N PRO A 130 13.60 -18.00 -2.85
CA PRO A 130 12.91 -18.50 -1.66
C PRO A 130 13.86 -19.00 -0.57
N GLY A 131 14.89 -19.76 -0.94
CA GLY A 131 15.86 -20.32 0.01
C GLY A 131 16.68 -19.23 0.70
N ALA A 132 17.16 -18.23 -0.05
CA ALA A 132 17.90 -17.11 0.51
C ALA A 132 17.01 -16.20 1.37
N TYR A 133 15.74 -16.01 0.97
CA TYR A 133 14.75 -15.29 1.77
C TYR A 133 14.44 -16.02 3.09
N ALA A 134 14.30 -17.35 3.08
CA ALA A 134 14.09 -18.13 4.30
C ALA A 134 15.26 -17.98 5.29
N SER A 135 16.51 -18.04 4.81
CA SER A 135 17.68 -17.74 5.63
C SER A 135 17.63 -16.32 6.22
N TYR A 136 17.17 -15.35 5.42
CA TYR A 136 17.05 -13.94 5.81
C TYR A 136 15.95 -13.71 6.85
N ALA A 137 14.80 -14.36 6.70
CA ALA A 137 13.69 -14.27 7.63
C ALA A 137 14.01 -14.92 8.99
N LEU A 138 14.70 -16.07 8.99
CA LEU A 138 15.21 -16.67 10.22
C LEU A 138 16.22 -15.76 10.91
N TYR A 139 17.14 -15.15 10.17
CA TYR A 139 18.05 -14.16 10.73
C TYR A 139 17.29 -12.95 11.30
N ALA A 140 16.20 -12.52 10.67
CA ALA A 140 15.41 -11.36 11.09
C ALA A 140 14.61 -11.58 12.39
N PHE A 141 14.01 -12.76 12.57
CA PHE A 141 13.01 -13.01 13.60
C PHE A 141 13.36 -14.11 14.60
N ALA A 142 14.29 -15.03 14.27
CA ALA A 142 14.66 -16.15 15.14
C ALA A 142 16.04 -15.99 15.82
N SER A 143 16.78 -14.91 15.51
CA SER A 143 18.14 -14.69 16.03
C SER A 143 18.20 -13.90 17.34
N SER A 144 17.11 -13.26 17.76
CA SER A 144 17.06 -12.50 19.02
C SER A 144 16.48 -13.38 20.12
N GLY A 145 17.16 -13.50 21.25
CA GLY A 145 16.61 -14.13 22.46
C GLY A 145 15.53 -13.27 23.16
N ALA A 146 14.98 -12.29 22.46
CA ALA A 146 13.89 -11.43 22.94
C ALA A 146 12.54 -12.05 22.55
N GLU A 147 11.46 -11.62 23.21
CA GLU A 147 10.11 -12.08 22.91
C GLU A 147 9.81 -11.88 21.41
N TRP A 148 9.75 -12.98 20.68
CA TRP A 148 9.49 -13.06 19.23
C TRP A 148 8.33 -12.16 18.77
N ASN A 149 7.30 -12.03 19.62
CA ASN A 149 6.15 -11.15 19.41
C ASN A 149 6.53 -9.66 19.33
N PHE A 150 7.47 -9.19 20.15
CA PHE A 150 7.89 -7.78 20.17
C PHE A 150 8.66 -7.41 18.89
N ASP A 151 9.51 -8.30 18.40
CA ASP A 151 10.22 -8.11 17.13
C ASP A 151 9.27 -8.05 15.92
N PHE A 152 8.12 -8.73 15.99
CA PHE A 152 7.06 -8.62 14.98
C PHE A 152 6.23 -7.34 15.05
N PHE A 153 6.12 -6.69 16.21
CA PHE A 153 5.43 -5.41 16.29
C PHE A 153 6.34 -4.24 15.93
N THR A 154 7.61 -4.32 16.30
CA THR A 154 8.56 -3.20 16.13
C THR A 154 8.82 -2.84 14.68
N TRP A 155 8.85 -3.80 13.75
CA TRP A 155 9.10 -3.50 12.32
C TRP A 155 8.02 -2.62 11.67
N GLN A 156 6.81 -2.61 12.23
CA GLN A 156 5.70 -1.81 11.71
C GLN A 156 5.76 -0.35 12.19
N VAL A 157 6.44 -0.07 13.30
CA VAL A 157 6.47 1.24 13.97
C VAL A 157 6.91 2.37 13.01
N PRO A 158 7.99 2.23 12.22
CA PRO A 158 8.38 3.25 11.25
C PRO A 158 7.27 3.59 10.24
N SER A 159 6.60 2.57 9.69
CA SER A 159 5.52 2.72 8.71
C SER A 159 4.28 3.39 9.34
N VAL A 160 3.93 3.01 10.57
CA VAL A 160 2.82 3.62 11.32
C VAL A 160 3.08 5.09 11.61
N ILE A 161 4.27 5.43 12.12
CA ILE A 161 4.67 6.81 12.41
C ILE A 161 4.63 7.66 11.12
N LEU A 162 5.18 7.13 10.02
CA LEU A 162 5.16 7.83 8.74
C LEU A 162 3.73 8.03 8.23
N THR A 163 2.86 7.03 8.36
CA THR A 163 1.46 7.12 7.92
C THR A 163 0.68 8.16 8.74
N LEU A 164 0.90 8.20 10.05
CA LEU A 164 0.34 9.24 10.93
C LEU A 164 0.91 10.62 10.59
N GLY A 165 2.20 10.72 10.31
CA GLY A 165 2.86 11.97 9.88
C GLY A 165 2.32 12.49 8.54
N LYS A 166 2.16 11.60 7.55
CA LYS A 166 1.52 11.89 6.26
C LYS A 166 0.09 12.40 6.48
N LEU A 167 -0.70 11.72 7.30
CA LEU A 167 -2.07 12.11 7.63
C LEU A 167 -2.14 13.46 8.35
N PHE A 168 -1.25 13.70 9.32
CA PHE A 168 -1.16 14.96 10.06
C PHE A 168 -0.81 16.12 9.13
N LEU A 169 0.20 15.96 8.28
CA LEU A 169 0.61 16.99 7.33
C LEU A 169 -0.49 17.25 6.29
N ARG A 170 -1.17 16.21 5.82
CA ARG A 170 -2.34 16.34 4.94
C ARG A 170 -3.48 17.10 5.62
N ARG A 171 -3.79 16.78 6.88
CA ARG A 171 -4.82 17.47 7.66
C ARG A 171 -4.51 18.94 7.84
N ARG A 172 -3.24 19.28 8.08
CA ARG A 172 -2.78 20.68 8.21
C ARG A 172 -2.92 21.45 6.89
N ARG A 173 -2.73 20.80 5.74
CA ARG A 173 -2.79 21.44 4.42
C ARG A 173 -4.19 21.52 3.80
N THR A 174 -4.94 20.41 3.84
CA THR A 174 -6.22 20.28 3.12
C THR A 174 -7.44 20.46 4.05
N GLY A 175 -7.21 20.61 5.35
CA GLY A 175 -8.26 20.74 6.36
C GLY A 175 -8.88 19.40 6.77
N ALA A 176 -9.58 19.40 7.92
CA ALA A 176 -10.14 18.19 8.53
C ALA A 176 -11.28 17.56 7.72
N ALA A 177 -12.10 18.37 7.04
CA ALA A 177 -13.29 17.91 6.31
C ALA A 177 -12.95 16.96 5.14
N ARG A 178 -11.79 17.16 4.49
CA ARG A 178 -11.38 16.37 3.32
C ARG A 178 -10.49 15.17 3.66
N CYS A 179 -10.08 15.00 4.92
CA CYS A 179 -9.07 14.00 5.31
C CYS A 179 -9.61 12.63 5.71
N ARG A 180 -10.94 12.44 5.83
CA ARG A 180 -11.58 11.16 6.21
C ARG A 180 -10.86 10.46 7.38
N THR A 181 -10.37 11.23 8.35
CA THR A 181 -9.39 10.79 9.36
C THR A 181 -9.84 9.54 10.10
N LYS A 182 -11.11 9.45 10.51
CA LYS A 182 -11.67 8.28 11.19
C LYS A 182 -11.52 6.99 10.37
N ARG A 183 -11.81 7.05 9.07
CA ARG A 183 -11.70 5.89 8.17
C ARG A 183 -10.24 5.52 7.93
N VAL A 184 -9.35 6.51 7.77
CA VAL A 184 -7.91 6.26 7.64
C VAL A 184 -7.36 5.57 8.89
N MET A 185 -7.73 6.05 10.08
CA MET A 185 -7.30 5.42 11.34
C MET A 185 -7.84 4.00 11.49
N GLY A 186 -9.10 3.75 11.12
CA GLY A 186 -9.67 2.40 11.12
C GLY A 186 -8.95 1.44 10.16
N VAL A 187 -8.61 1.90 8.96
CA VAL A 187 -7.85 1.10 7.99
C VAL A 187 -6.41 0.88 8.46
N LEU A 188 -5.78 1.87 9.11
CA LEU A 188 -4.45 1.73 9.70
C LEU A 188 -4.44 0.66 10.80
N LEU A 189 -5.44 0.67 11.68
CA LEU A 189 -5.58 -0.37 12.70
C LEU A 189 -5.76 -1.76 12.08
N ALA A 190 -6.63 -1.88 11.07
CA ALA A 190 -6.81 -3.13 10.35
C ALA A 190 -5.50 -3.60 9.67
N GLN A 191 -4.74 -2.68 9.07
CA GLN A 191 -3.45 -2.98 8.45
C GLN A 191 -2.43 -3.50 9.47
N ILE A 192 -2.36 -2.92 10.66
CA ILE A 192 -1.46 -3.37 11.74
C ILE A 192 -1.78 -4.82 12.12
N LEU A 193 -3.06 -5.14 12.32
CA LEU A 193 -3.52 -6.49 12.65
C LEU A 193 -3.22 -7.48 11.50
N LEU A 194 -3.53 -7.11 10.26
CA LEU A 194 -3.27 -7.93 9.08
C LEU A 194 -1.77 -8.19 8.90
N ARG A 195 -0.92 -7.18 9.08
CA ARG A 195 0.54 -7.31 8.99
C ARG A 195 1.13 -8.14 10.12
N ALA A 196 0.57 -8.03 11.34
CA ALA A 196 0.99 -8.86 12.47
C ALA A 196 0.68 -10.33 12.16
N TYR A 197 -0.54 -10.62 11.72
CA TYR A 197 -0.93 -11.97 11.31
C TYR A 197 -0.10 -12.47 10.12
N MET A 198 0.11 -11.65 9.09
CA MET A 198 0.88 -12.04 7.91
C MET A 198 2.35 -12.31 8.22
N SER A 199 2.92 -11.62 9.20
CA SER A 199 4.33 -11.78 9.55
C SER A 199 4.66 -13.14 10.17
N THR A 200 3.67 -13.86 10.74
CA THR A 200 3.87 -15.23 11.23
C THR A 200 4.28 -16.17 10.09
N PHE A 201 3.75 -15.95 8.88
CA PHE A 201 4.09 -16.73 7.68
C PHE A 201 5.52 -16.51 7.16
N SER A 202 6.26 -15.54 7.70
CA SER A 202 7.67 -15.36 7.37
C SER A 202 8.57 -16.43 7.99
N VAL A 203 8.08 -17.10 9.05
CA VAL A 203 8.81 -18.14 9.80
C VAL A 203 8.07 -19.47 9.77
N MET A 204 6.72 -19.44 9.78
CA MET A 204 5.88 -20.64 9.73
C MET A 204 5.22 -20.78 8.36
N ILE A 205 5.69 -21.73 7.54
CA ILE A 205 5.13 -21.99 6.21
C ILE A 205 3.79 -22.73 6.37
N PRO A 206 2.75 -22.39 5.60
CA PRO A 206 1.48 -23.13 5.62
C PRO A 206 1.70 -24.61 5.30
N GLU A 207 1.25 -25.49 6.20
CA GLU A 207 1.34 -26.95 6.05
C GLU A 207 0.07 -27.53 5.42
N GLN A 208 -1.06 -26.84 5.58
CA GLN A 208 -2.36 -27.26 5.08
C GLN A 208 -2.88 -26.32 3.96
N GLY A 209 -3.68 -26.87 3.05
CA GLY A 209 -4.31 -26.08 1.98
C GLY A 209 -5.26 -24.99 2.49
N SER A 210 -5.91 -25.21 3.64
CA SER A 210 -6.74 -24.21 4.33
C SER A 210 -5.94 -22.98 4.77
N GLU A 211 -4.76 -23.20 5.36
CA GLU A 211 -3.84 -22.13 5.79
C GLU A 211 -3.29 -21.34 4.58
N ALA A 212 -3.05 -22.02 3.46
CA ALA A 212 -2.62 -21.36 2.23
C ALA A 212 -3.70 -20.42 1.66
N ILE A 213 -4.97 -20.85 1.67
CA ILE A 213 -6.10 -19.99 1.27
C ILE A 213 -6.22 -18.79 2.21
N GLU A 214 -6.08 -19.02 3.51
CA GLU A 214 -6.11 -17.95 4.51
C GLU A 214 -4.99 -16.92 4.30
N ALA A 215 -3.76 -17.39 4.08
CA ALA A 215 -2.61 -16.54 3.78
C ALA A 215 -2.85 -15.70 2.51
N MET A 216 -3.48 -16.27 1.47
CA MET A 216 -3.86 -15.53 0.27
C MET A 216 -4.90 -14.45 0.57
N VAL A 217 -5.96 -14.77 1.33
CA VAL A 217 -6.99 -13.79 1.71
C VAL A 217 -6.37 -12.63 2.49
N VAL A 218 -5.54 -12.94 3.48
CA VAL A 218 -4.83 -11.94 4.30
C VAL A 218 -3.92 -11.08 3.44
N THR A 219 -3.18 -11.68 2.50
CA THR A 219 -2.32 -10.96 1.55
C THR A 219 -3.12 -9.94 0.75
N VAL A 220 -4.28 -10.33 0.23
CA VAL A 220 -5.16 -9.45 -0.56
C VAL A 220 -5.70 -8.32 0.30
N LEU A 221 -6.19 -8.62 1.51
CA LEU A 221 -6.72 -7.62 2.43
C LEU A 221 -5.65 -6.62 2.89
N GLU A 222 -4.43 -7.09 3.17
CA GLU A 222 -3.28 -6.25 3.50
C GLU A 222 -2.96 -5.32 2.33
N GLY A 223 -2.89 -5.86 1.12
CA GLY A 223 -2.66 -5.08 -0.09
C GLY A 223 -3.72 -4.00 -0.31
N MET A 224 -4.99 -4.33 -0.10
CA MET A 224 -6.10 -3.37 -0.17
C MET A 224 -5.98 -2.25 0.87
N ALA A 225 -5.65 -2.60 2.12
CA ALA A 225 -5.45 -1.62 3.18
C ALA A 225 -4.26 -0.70 2.88
N THR A 226 -3.14 -1.28 2.44
CA THR A 226 -1.93 -0.56 2.03
C THR A 226 -2.20 0.40 0.86
N SER A 227 -2.88 -0.07 -0.20
CA SER A 227 -3.27 0.80 -1.31
C SER A 227 -4.20 1.93 -0.87
N TYR A 228 -5.16 1.65 0.00
CA TYR A 228 -6.06 2.67 0.53
C TYR A 228 -5.29 3.75 1.32
N LEU A 229 -4.41 3.34 2.24
CA LEU A 229 -3.59 4.26 3.03
C LEU A 229 -2.62 5.06 2.15
N GLY A 230 -1.97 4.41 1.19
CA GLY A 230 -1.09 5.07 0.22
C GLY A 230 -1.78 6.23 -0.51
N ARG A 231 -3.00 6.00 -1.00
CA ARG A 231 -3.84 7.01 -1.68
C ARG A 231 -4.38 8.08 -0.73
N HIS A 232 -4.81 7.69 0.47
CA HIS A 232 -5.54 8.57 1.37
C HIS A 232 -4.68 9.29 2.43
N THR A 233 -3.37 9.03 2.48
CA THR A 233 -2.48 9.74 3.44
C THR A 233 -1.50 10.71 2.78
N TRP A 234 -1.16 10.55 1.50
CA TRP A 234 -0.15 11.41 0.87
C TRP A 234 -0.49 12.92 1.00
N PRO A 235 0.42 13.73 1.56
CA PRO A 235 0.14 15.11 2.01
C PRO A 235 0.34 16.19 0.95
N PHE A 236 0.90 15.86 -0.22
CA PHE A 236 1.09 16.82 -1.30
C PHE A 236 -0.08 16.71 -2.29
N PRO A 237 -0.94 17.74 -2.40
CA PRO A 237 -1.88 17.81 -3.50
C PRO A 237 -1.08 18.04 -4.80
N TRP A 238 -1.22 17.15 -5.78
CA TRP A 238 -0.98 17.51 -7.17
C TRP A 238 -2.19 18.34 -7.58
N GLU A 239 -2.10 19.66 -7.46
CA GLU A 239 -3.24 20.52 -7.72
C GLU A 239 -3.83 20.31 -9.12
N GLU A 240 -5.13 20.53 -9.15
CA GLU A 240 -6.04 20.54 -10.28
C GLU A 240 -5.49 21.41 -11.41
N LEU A 241 -4.88 20.80 -12.42
CA LEU A 241 -5.10 21.30 -13.78
C LEU A 241 -6.61 21.16 -14.01
N LYS A 242 -7.34 22.26 -13.76
CA LYS A 242 -8.66 22.48 -14.34
C LYS A 242 -8.60 21.90 -15.75
N PRO A 243 -9.53 21.03 -16.19
CA PRO A 243 -9.71 20.87 -17.60
C PRO A 243 -9.96 22.28 -18.13
N SER A 244 -9.01 22.80 -18.91
CA SER A 244 -9.18 24.01 -19.71
C SER A 244 -10.30 23.70 -20.71
N SER A 245 -11.53 23.79 -20.22
CA SER A 245 -12.72 23.88 -21.02
C SER A 245 -12.79 25.33 -21.48
N SER A 246 -12.41 25.51 -22.74
CA SER A 246 -12.84 26.55 -23.67
C SER A 246 -12.90 27.99 -23.13
N SER A 247 -11.98 28.81 -23.63
CA SER A 247 -12.24 30.20 -23.94
C SER A 247 -13.61 30.34 -24.63
N ASN A 248 -14.56 30.99 -23.97
CA ASN A 248 -15.57 31.77 -24.65
C ASN A 248 -15.41 33.20 -24.14
N THR A 249 -14.65 33.97 -24.90
CA THR A 249 -14.74 35.43 -25.00
C THR A 249 -16.19 35.82 -25.24
N THR A 250 -16.76 36.67 -24.40
CA THR A 250 -17.58 37.79 -24.87
C THR A 250 -17.55 38.88 -23.80
N ASP A 251 -16.87 39.98 -24.16
CA ASP A 251 -16.90 41.25 -23.48
C ASP A 251 -18.33 41.80 -23.39
N SER A 252 -18.67 42.39 -22.25
CA SER A 252 -19.54 43.58 -22.20
C SER A 252 -19.38 44.26 -20.85
N SER A 253 -18.50 45.27 -20.85
CA SER A 253 -18.43 46.33 -19.86
C SER A 253 -19.67 47.21 -19.96
N THR A 254 -20.38 47.47 -18.85
CA THR A 254 -21.06 48.77 -18.65
C THR A 254 -21.21 49.09 -17.15
N ALA A 255 -20.37 50.04 -16.72
CA ALA A 255 -20.55 51.13 -15.76
C ALA A 255 -21.28 50.94 -14.40
N MET A 256 -20.52 51.28 -13.34
CA MET A 256 -20.98 51.80 -12.05
C MET A 256 -21.71 53.14 -12.20
N ALA A 257 -22.78 53.39 -11.42
CA ALA A 257 -23.13 54.70 -10.88
C ALA A 257 -24.10 54.59 -9.69
N SER A 258 -23.89 55.47 -8.71
CA SER A 258 -24.54 55.61 -7.40
C SER A 258 -25.63 56.71 -7.42
N GLU A 259 -26.34 56.87 -6.29
CA GLU A 259 -27.26 57.96 -5.85
C GLU A 259 -28.76 57.83 -6.24
N VAL A 260 -29.75 57.72 -5.33
CA VAL A 260 -30.21 58.53 -4.14
C VAL A 260 -31.41 59.44 -4.51
N THR A 261 -32.56 59.11 -3.90
CA THR A 261 -33.77 59.89 -3.50
C THR A 261 -34.60 60.66 -4.55
N ASP A 262 -35.91 60.32 -4.67
CA ASP A 262 -37.00 61.22 -4.25
C ASP A 262 -38.40 60.58 -4.35
N THR A 263 -39.17 60.72 -3.27
CA THR A 263 -40.65 60.54 -3.16
C THR A 263 -41.26 61.97 -3.13
N PRO A 264 -42.58 62.27 -3.05
CA PRO A 264 -43.84 61.49 -3.06
C PRO A 264 -44.93 62.22 -3.93
N PRO A 265 -46.28 62.26 -3.68
CA PRO A 265 -47.15 61.51 -2.76
C PRO A 265 -48.49 61.00 -3.36
N ARG A 266 -49.16 60.09 -2.64
CA ARG A 266 -50.63 60.14 -2.55
C ARG A 266 -51.13 59.66 -1.19
N VAL A 267 -52.07 60.43 -0.66
CA VAL A 267 -52.54 60.51 0.71
C VAL A 267 -53.67 59.52 1.00
N ALA A 268 -53.56 58.89 2.17
CA ALA A 268 -54.53 58.36 3.14
C ALA A 268 -55.99 58.03 2.74
N SER A 269 -56.43 56.83 3.12
CA SER A 269 -57.50 56.59 4.12
C SER A 269 -57.56 55.08 4.40
N GLY A 270 -57.36 54.62 5.65
CA GLY A 270 -58.46 54.28 6.57
C GLY A 270 -58.76 52.77 6.51
N SER A 271 -58.12 51.96 7.36
CA SER A 271 -58.72 51.30 8.54
C SER A 271 -59.72 50.18 8.24
N GLY A 272 -59.55 49.01 8.88
CA GLY A 272 -60.69 48.14 9.20
C GLY A 272 -60.45 46.66 8.97
N SER A 273 -60.33 45.94 10.07
CA SER A 273 -60.27 44.48 10.16
C SER A 273 -61.65 43.83 9.92
N GLN A 274 -61.59 42.53 9.55
CA GLN A 274 -62.54 41.46 9.91
C GLN A 274 -63.82 41.17 9.10
N LYS A 275 -63.84 39.92 8.61
CA LYS A 275 -64.87 38.85 8.76
C LYS A 275 -65.91 38.62 7.64
N SER A 276 -66.04 37.31 7.29
CA SER A 276 -67.25 36.59 6.84
C SER A 276 -67.78 36.89 5.43
N ASP A 277 -68.29 35.97 4.62
CA ASP A 277 -68.60 34.54 4.73
C ASP A 277 -68.57 33.90 3.33
N GLU A 278 -68.30 32.61 3.34
CA GLU A 278 -68.40 31.62 2.27
C GLU A 278 -69.88 31.20 2.11
N LEU A 279 -70.38 31.19 0.87
CA LEU A 279 -71.68 30.60 0.47
C LEU A 279 -71.49 30.02 -0.92
N ASP A 280 -71.02 28.76 -0.97
CA ASP A 280 -71.58 27.60 -1.71
C ASP A 280 -70.57 26.44 -1.75
#